data_AF-A0A3B0TDC5-F1
#
_entry.id   AF-A0A3B0TDC5-F1
#
_cell.length_a   1.000
_cell.length_b   1.000
_cell.length_c   1.000
_cell.angle_alpha   90.00
_cell.angle_beta   90.00
_cell.angle_gamma   90.00
#
_symmetry.space_group_name_H-M   'P 1'
#
loop_
_entity.id
_entity.type
_entity.pdbx_description
1 polymer ?
#
loop_
_entity_poly.entity_id
_entity_poly.type
_entity_poly.pdbx_seq_one_letter_code
_entity_poly.pdbx_strand_id
1 'polypeptide(L)'
;MKFELIATSPGSKARAGALSTGHGQIDTPIFMPVGTAGSVKGIHTRLLREDVQAQIILGNTYHLYLRPGVNVIEEAGGLHKFNGWGLPILTDSGGFQVFSLGDIRKLTDEGVRFQSHIDGSYHLFTPEKVIDIQRSIGADIIMAFDECTPGDADFDYAKKSLELTQRWLGRCFDQFNATEEKYGYPQSLFPIVQGSTYPALREQAANHVKSFDADGYAIGGLSVGEPEHLMYEMVEVVNAVLPGDKPRYLMGVGTPVNILEAIDRGVDMFDCVMPTRNGRNGMLFTSEGIINIKNKKWQNDHSEIDKNGISFVDREYSKAYLRHLVISNEMLGAQIASQHNLAFYLWLVNTARDNILNGSFNIWKEEMVRKLNQRL
;
A
#
# COMPACT_ATOMS: atom_id res chain seq x y z
N MET A 1 9.95 -12.48 -10.32
CA MET A 1 10.48 -11.93 -9.04
C MET A 1 10.93 -13.09 -8.14
N LYS A 2 11.77 -12.86 -7.13
CA LYS A 2 12.14 -13.90 -6.14
C LYS A 2 11.89 -13.39 -4.72
N PHE A 3 11.25 -14.22 -3.89
CA PHE A 3 11.13 -14.00 -2.45
C PHE A 3 12.00 -14.99 -1.69
N GLU A 4 12.68 -14.50 -0.66
CA GLU A 4 13.45 -15.30 0.29
C GLU A 4 12.95 -15.02 1.70
N LEU A 5 12.48 -16.06 2.39
CA LEU A 5 12.16 -15.99 3.80
C LEU A 5 13.45 -16.17 4.62
N ILE A 6 13.82 -15.15 5.39
CA ILE A 6 15.08 -15.12 6.15
C ILE A 6 14.84 -15.60 7.58
N ALA A 7 13.80 -15.09 8.25
CA ALA A 7 13.49 -15.46 9.63
C ALA A 7 11.99 -15.36 9.93
N THR A 8 11.59 -16.04 11.00
CA THR A 8 10.26 -15.94 11.61
C THR A 8 10.43 -15.67 13.10
N SER A 9 9.51 -14.91 13.71
CA SER A 9 9.56 -14.66 15.14
C SER A 9 8.80 -15.73 15.95
N PRO A 10 9.39 -16.28 17.03
CA PRO A 10 8.66 -17.13 17.96
C PRO A 10 7.43 -16.43 18.56
N GLY A 11 6.36 -17.19 18.77
CA GLY A 11 5.12 -16.68 19.38
C GLY A 11 4.24 -15.85 18.45
N SER A 12 4.62 -15.63 17.19
CA SER A 12 3.82 -14.94 16.18
C SER A 12 3.92 -15.61 14.81
N LYS A 13 3.23 -15.05 13.82
CA LYS A 13 3.38 -15.42 12.40
C LYS A 13 4.24 -14.41 11.64
N ALA A 14 4.92 -13.50 12.34
CA ALA A 14 5.75 -12.47 11.75
C ALA A 14 6.94 -13.05 10.98
N ARG A 15 7.24 -12.45 9.83
CA ARG A 15 8.26 -12.89 8.87
C ARG A 15 9.16 -11.75 8.49
N ALA A 16 10.45 -12.03 8.41
CA ALA A 16 11.44 -11.17 7.79
C ALA A 16 11.92 -11.85 6.51
N GLY A 17 11.76 -11.20 5.37
CA GLY A 17 12.18 -11.73 4.07
C GLY A 17 12.83 -10.68 3.17
N ALA A 18 13.13 -11.06 1.93
CA ALA A 18 13.65 -10.15 0.92
C ALA A 18 13.04 -10.47 -0.45
N LEU A 19 12.64 -9.44 -1.18
CA LEU A 19 12.14 -9.51 -2.54
C LEU A 19 13.19 -8.95 -3.50
N SER A 20 13.43 -9.63 -4.62
CA SER A 20 14.25 -9.14 -5.72
C SER A 20 13.40 -8.86 -6.95
N THR A 21 13.46 -7.63 -7.46
CA THR A 21 12.80 -7.18 -8.70
C THR A 21 13.82 -6.71 -9.74
N GLY A 22 13.36 -6.25 -10.90
CA GLY A 22 14.22 -5.66 -11.94
C GLY A 22 14.94 -4.38 -11.51
N HIS A 23 14.41 -3.64 -10.53
CA HIS A 23 14.95 -2.34 -10.10
C HIS A 23 15.54 -2.32 -8.69
N GLY A 24 15.54 -3.43 -7.96
CA GLY A 24 16.19 -3.47 -6.66
C GLY A 24 15.69 -4.57 -5.72
N GLN A 25 16.22 -4.52 -4.51
CA GLN A 25 15.83 -5.39 -3.40
C GLN A 25 14.88 -4.65 -2.45
N ILE A 26 13.92 -5.37 -1.90
CA ILE A 26 12.97 -4.88 -0.90
C ILE A 26 13.00 -5.83 0.30
N ASP A 27 13.37 -5.32 1.46
CA ASP A 27 13.30 -6.03 2.73
C ASP A 27 11.86 -6.03 3.26
N THR A 28 11.38 -7.17 3.77
CA THR A 28 10.04 -7.27 4.36
C THR A 28 10.09 -7.50 5.88
N PRO A 29 9.14 -6.97 6.68
CA PRO A 29 7.96 -6.22 6.26
C PRO A 29 8.28 -4.83 5.68
N ILE A 30 7.49 -4.36 4.71
CA ILE A 30 7.70 -3.07 4.01
C ILE A 30 6.44 -2.23 3.95
N PHE A 31 6.60 -0.92 4.09
CA PHE A 31 5.57 0.08 3.83
C PHE A 31 5.88 0.84 2.53
N MET A 32 4.90 0.91 1.64
CA MET A 32 4.99 1.56 0.33
C MET A 32 4.35 2.96 0.37
N PRO A 33 5.13 4.05 0.24
CA PRO A 33 4.59 5.38 0.03
C PRO A 33 3.73 5.45 -1.23
N VAL A 34 2.51 6.02 -1.11
CA VAL A 34 1.55 6.08 -2.22
C VAL A 34 1.77 7.31 -3.10
N GLY A 35 2.16 7.06 -4.35
CA GLY A 35 2.31 8.02 -5.44
C GLY A 35 1.06 8.08 -6.34
N THR A 36 0.06 8.87 -5.91
CA THR A 36 -1.26 8.93 -6.58
C THR A 36 -1.21 9.34 -8.05
N ALA A 37 -0.30 10.21 -8.47
CA ALA A 37 -0.24 10.71 -9.85
C ALA A 37 1.20 10.68 -10.38
N GLY A 38 1.90 9.57 -10.12
CA GLY A 38 3.33 9.43 -10.43
C GLY A 38 4.26 10.14 -9.43
N SER A 39 3.71 10.79 -8.40
CA SER A 39 4.46 11.46 -7.33
C SER A 39 3.84 11.20 -5.97
N VAL A 40 4.67 10.93 -4.95
CA VAL A 40 4.24 10.97 -3.54
C VAL A 40 4.01 12.42 -3.14
N LYS A 41 2.79 12.74 -2.70
CA LYS A 41 2.32 14.13 -2.57
C LYS A 41 3.22 14.95 -1.63
N GLY A 42 3.82 16.00 -2.18
CA GLY A 42 4.58 17.00 -1.44
C GLY A 42 6.04 16.63 -1.15
N ILE A 43 6.49 15.42 -1.51
CA ILE A 43 7.84 14.94 -1.22
C ILE A 43 8.62 14.77 -2.51
N HIS A 44 9.82 15.34 -2.54
CA HIS A 44 10.73 15.20 -3.67
C HIS A 44 11.28 13.76 -3.73
N THR A 45 11.36 13.17 -4.93
CA THR A 45 11.84 11.79 -5.15
C THR A 45 13.20 11.51 -4.51
N ARG A 46 14.11 12.50 -4.55
CA ARG A 46 15.40 12.45 -3.84
C ARG A 46 15.24 12.18 -2.33
N LEU A 47 14.35 12.90 -1.66
CA LEU A 47 14.12 12.76 -0.21
C LEU A 47 13.48 11.41 0.12
N LEU A 48 12.58 10.90 -0.73
CA LEU A 48 12.03 9.55 -0.57
C LEU A 48 13.13 8.49 -0.56
N ARG A 49 14.13 8.63 -1.42
CA ARG A 49 15.23 7.67 -1.57
C ARG A 49 16.31 7.84 -0.51
N GLU A 50 16.74 9.06 -0.25
CA GLU A 50 17.96 9.34 0.52
C GLU A 50 17.68 9.54 2.01
N ASP A 51 16.51 10.06 2.37
CA ASP A 51 16.17 10.42 3.76
C ASP A 51 15.07 9.53 4.34
N VAL A 52 13.94 9.37 3.65
CA VAL A 52 12.89 8.40 4.05
C VAL A 52 13.35 6.96 3.83
N GLN A 53 14.29 6.75 2.90
CA GLN A 53 14.86 5.45 2.54
C GLN A 53 13.80 4.42 2.11
N ALA A 54 12.78 4.87 1.39
CA ALA A 54 11.80 3.96 0.81
C ALA A 54 12.46 3.05 -0.23
N GLN A 55 12.19 1.75 -0.14
CA GLN A 55 12.72 0.75 -1.08
C GLN A 55 11.78 0.49 -2.26
N ILE A 56 10.51 0.87 -2.13
CA ILE A 56 9.45 0.70 -3.14
C ILE A 56 8.38 1.77 -2.93
N ILE A 57 7.72 2.19 -4.00
CA ILE A 57 6.52 3.05 -3.95
C ILE A 57 5.33 2.39 -4.66
N LEU A 58 4.12 2.84 -4.32
CA LEU A 58 2.90 2.46 -5.02
C LEU A 58 2.51 3.54 -6.04
N GLY A 59 2.38 3.19 -7.31
CA GLY A 59 1.78 4.02 -8.35
C GLY A 59 0.30 3.69 -8.52
N ASN A 60 -0.52 4.72 -8.75
CA ASN A 60 -1.95 4.51 -8.97
C ASN A 60 -2.30 4.44 -10.46
N THR A 61 -2.76 3.28 -10.92
CA THR A 61 -3.06 3.04 -12.34
C THR A 61 -4.20 3.92 -12.83
N TYR A 62 -5.27 4.06 -12.05
CA TYR A 62 -6.45 4.86 -12.43
C TYR A 62 -6.08 6.31 -12.75
N HIS A 63 -5.31 6.95 -11.86
CA HIS A 63 -4.92 8.34 -12.07
C HIS A 63 -3.90 8.50 -13.20
N LEU A 64 -2.89 7.63 -13.30
CA LEU A 64 -1.88 7.67 -14.36
C LEU A 64 -2.50 7.45 -15.75
N TYR A 65 -3.49 6.55 -15.84
CA TYR A 65 -4.27 6.30 -17.04
C TYR A 65 -5.05 7.53 -17.49
N LEU A 66 -5.70 8.25 -16.57
CA LEU A 66 -6.49 9.45 -16.92
C LEU A 66 -5.59 10.65 -17.20
N ARG A 67 -4.53 10.84 -16.42
CA ARG A 67 -3.57 11.94 -16.58
C ARG A 67 -2.22 11.56 -15.97
N PRO A 68 -1.13 11.55 -16.76
CA PRO A 68 -1.00 12.17 -18.09
C PRO A 68 -1.53 11.32 -19.25
N GLY A 69 -1.94 10.09 -19.01
CA GLY A 69 -2.28 9.13 -20.05
C GLY A 69 -1.11 8.20 -20.36
N VAL A 70 -1.44 6.98 -20.75
CA VAL A 70 -0.47 5.89 -20.93
C VAL A 70 0.56 6.21 -22.02
N ASN A 71 0.13 6.78 -23.15
CA ASN A 71 1.03 7.11 -24.26
C ASN A 71 2.16 8.06 -23.83
N VAL A 72 1.85 9.07 -22.99
CA VAL A 72 2.85 10.03 -22.50
C VAL A 72 3.89 9.32 -21.61
N ILE A 73 3.44 8.37 -20.79
CA ILE A 73 4.32 7.57 -19.93
C ILE A 73 5.20 6.64 -20.77
N GLU A 74 4.64 6.01 -21.81
CA GLU A 74 5.39 5.16 -22.73
C GLU A 74 6.45 5.93 -23.51
N GLU A 75 6.10 7.11 -24.05
CA GLU A 75 7.04 7.99 -24.76
C GLU A 75 8.21 8.44 -23.87
N ALA A 76 7.96 8.63 -22.57
CA ALA A 76 8.99 8.91 -21.57
C ALA A 76 9.85 7.67 -21.22
N GLY A 77 9.46 6.48 -21.69
CA GLY A 77 10.14 5.20 -21.44
C GLY A 77 9.76 4.55 -20.11
N GLY A 78 8.49 4.67 -19.71
CA GLY A 78 7.94 4.08 -18.49
C GLY A 78 7.95 5.02 -17.28
N LEU A 79 7.21 4.64 -16.23
CA LEU A 79 6.99 5.49 -15.06
C LEU A 79 8.28 5.82 -14.31
N HIS A 80 9.20 4.85 -14.17
CA HIS A 80 10.50 5.07 -13.52
C HIS A 80 11.29 6.21 -14.17
N LYS A 81 11.34 6.27 -15.50
CA LYS A 81 11.99 7.36 -16.23
C LYS A 81 11.19 8.66 -16.14
N PHE A 82 9.86 8.55 -16.21
CA PHE A 82 8.97 9.71 -16.16
C PHE A 82 9.04 10.48 -14.83
N ASN A 83 9.11 9.79 -13.69
CA ASN A 83 9.16 10.42 -12.36
C ASN A 83 10.54 10.42 -11.69
N GLY A 84 11.55 9.82 -12.33
CA GLY A 84 12.91 9.72 -11.83
C GLY A 84 13.10 8.75 -10.65
N TRP A 85 12.13 7.87 -10.38
CA TRP A 85 12.24 6.82 -9.36
C TRP A 85 12.92 5.59 -9.96
N GLY A 86 14.22 5.45 -9.71
CA GLY A 86 15.03 4.32 -10.19
C GLY A 86 15.01 3.07 -9.30
N LEU A 87 13.98 2.91 -8.47
CA LEU A 87 13.79 1.80 -7.53
C LEU A 87 12.45 1.09 -7.83
N PRO A 88 12.14 -0.04 -7.17
CA PRO A 88 10.91 -0.78 -7.44
C PRO A 88 9.61 0.05 -7.35
N ILE A 89 8.66 -0.25 -8.21
CA ILE A 89 7.29 0.30 -8.20
C ILE A 89 6.28 -0.85 -8.18
N LEU A 90 5.25 -0.74 -7.33
CA LEU A 90 4.02 -1.52 -7.44
C LEU A 90 2.91 -0.66 -8.04
N THR A 91 2.12 -1.15 -8.97
CA THR A 91 0.89 -0.47 -9.41
C THR A 91 -0.36 -1.19 -8.94
N ASP A 92 -1.32 -0.45 -8.41
CA ASP A 92 -2.67 -1.00 -8.17
C ASP A 92 -3.41 -1.24 -9.50
N SER A 93 -4.51 -1.98 -9.46
CA SER A 93 -5.28 -2.31 -10.66
C SER A 93 -6.26 -1.18 -11.07
N GLY A 94 -6.44 -0.17 -10.21
CA GLY A 94 -7.49 0.83 -10.34
C GLY A 94 -8.89 0.38 -9.87
N GLY A 95 -9.07 -0.89 -9.49
CA GLY A 95 -10.36 -1.46 -9.08
C GLY A 95 -10.99 -0.71 -7.89
N PHE A 96 -10.18 -0.40 -6.87
CA PHE A 96 -10.64 0.36 -5.69
C PHE A 96 -11.04 1.81 -6.01
N GLN A 97 -10.33 2.49 -6.91
CA GLN A 97 -10.65 3.88 -7.27
C GLN A 97 -11.95 3.92 -8.05
N VAL A 98 -12.12 2.99 -8.98
CA VAL A 98 -13.40 2.84 -9.68
C VAL A 98 -14.50 2.47 -8.69
N PHE A 99 -14.22 1.63 -7.69
CA PHE A 99 -15.14 1.37 -6.58
C PHE A 99 -15.53 2.65 -5.81
N SER A 100 -14.57 3.54 -5.54
CA SER A 100 -14.82 4.78 -4.79
C SER A 100 -15.68 5.81 -5.54
N LEU A 101 -15.92 5.63 -6.85
CA LEU A 101 -16.75 6.53 -7.67
C LEU A 101 -18.27 6.35 -7.48
N GLY A 102 -18.71 5.37 -6.68
CA GLY A 102 -20.14 5.15 -6.38
C GLY A 102 -20.99 4.95 -7.65
N ASP A 103 -22.07 5.72 -7.77
CA ASP A 103 -23.09 5.62 -8.84
C ASP A 103 -22.56 5.92 -10.25
N ILE A 104 -21.36 6.48 -10.37
CA ILE A 104 -20.75 6.88 -11.65
C ILE A 104 -20.12 5.68 -12.36
N ARG A 105 -20.22 4.46 -11.79
CA ARG A 105 -19.73 3.22 -12.39
C ARG A 105 -20.84 2.25 -12.76
N LYS A 106 -20.58 1.44 -13.79
CA LYS A 106 -21.41 0.27 -14.15
C LYS A 106 -20.53 -0.96 -14.29
N LEU A 107 -20.76 -1.93 -13.41
CA LEU A 107 -20.09 -3.23 -13.40
C LEU A 107 -20.79 -4.21 -14.35
N THR A 108 -20.03 -4.89 -15.19
CA THR A 108 -20.50 -5.98 -16.05
C THR A 108 -19.48 -7.12 -16.06
N ASP A 109 -19.79 -8.27 -16.66
CA ASP A 109 -18.82 -9.35 -16.80
C ASP A 109 -17.62 -8.94 -17.68
N GLU A 110 -17.83 -8.03 -18.64
CA GLU A 110 -16.79 -7.45 -19.51
C GLU A 110 -15.73 -6.67 -18.71
N GLY A 111 -16.17 -5.88 -17.72
CA GLY A 111 -15.32 -4.94 -16.99
C GLY A 111 -16.13 -3.87 -16.25
N VAL A 112 -15.51 -2.72 -15.99
CA VAL A 112 -16.18 -1.57 -15.37
C VAL A 112 -16.18 -0.37 -16.30
N ARG A 113 -17.38 0.15 -16.58
CA ARG A 113 -17.56 1.45 -17.24
C ARG A 113 -17.64 2.53 -16.19
N PHE A 114 -16.94 3.64 -16.40
CA PHE A 114 -16.98 4.79 -15.49
C PHE A 114 -16.79 6.10 -16.24
N GLN A 115 -17.15 7.19 -15.57
CA GLN A 115 -16.88 8.54 -16.04
C GLN A 115 -15.64 9.11 -15.34
N SER A 116 -14.76 9.76 -16.11
CA SER A 116 -13.58 10.46 -15.61
C SER A 116 -14.00 11.62 -14.70
N HIS A 117 -13.40 11.68 -13.51
CA HIS A 117 -13.57 12.80 -12.57
C HIS A 117 -12.83 14.07 -13.01
N ILE A 118 -12.02 14.00 -14.07
CA ILE A 118 -11.22 15.12 -14.57
C ILE A 118 -12.00 15.94 -15.60
N ASP A 119 -12.63 15.27 -16.56
CA ASP A 119 -13.23 15.89 -17.75
C ASP A 119 -14.59 15.32 -18.15
N GLY A 120 -15.11 14.33 -17.41
CA GLY A 120 -16.41 13.73 -17.69
C GLY A 120 -16.43 12.75 -18.87
N SER A 121 -15.27 12.38 -19.44
CA SER A 121 -15.20 11.39 -20.51
C SER A 121 -15.52 9.97 -20.02
N TYR A 122 -16.04 9.11 -20.89
CA TYR A 122 -16.41 7.73 -20.56
C TYR A 122 -15.27 6.76 -20.88
N HIS A 123 -14.99 5.86 -19.94
CA HIS A 123 -13.95 4.85 -20.05
C HIS A 123 -14.47 3.46 -19.69
N LEU A 124 -13.75 2.43 -20.15
CA LEU A 124 -14.00 1.03 -19.83
C LEU A 124 -12.69 0.36 -19.42
N PHE A 125 -12.61 -0.07 -18.17
CA PHE A 125 -11.56 -0.95 -17.68
C PHE A 125 -12.01 -2.39 -17.79
N THR A 126 -11.26 -3.19 -18.55
CA THR A 126 -11.38 -4.65 -18.57
C THR A 126 -10.12 -5.26 -17.96
N PRO A 127 -10.16 -6.51 -17.49
CA PRO A 127 -8.98 -7.27 -17.08
C PRO A 127 -7.79 -7.10 -18.03
N GLU A 128 -8.00 -7.31 -19.34
CA GLU A 128 -6.95 -7.26 -20.35
C GLU A 128 -6.36 -5.85 -20.47
N LYS A 129 -7.23 -4.83 -20.57
CA LYS A 129 -6.79 -3.43 -20.69
C LYS A 129 -6.00 -2.98 -19.48
N VAL A 130 -6.40 -3.39 -18.27
CA VAL A 130 -5.70 -3.01 -17.03
C VAL A 130 -4.32 -3.66 -16.96
N ILE A 131 -4.17 -4.90 -17.42
CA ILE A 131 -2.86 -5.53 -17.55
C ILE A 131 -2.02 -4.77 -18.58
N ASP A 132 -2.55 -4.46 -19.76
CA ASP A 132 -1.83 -3.70 -20.79
C ASP A 132 -1.41 -2.30 -20.31
N ILE A 133 -2.29 -1.60 -19.60
CA ILE A 133 -1.98 -0.30 -19.00
C ILE A 133 -0.83 -0.43 -18.01
N GLN A 134 -0.83 -1.44 -17.13
CA GLN A 134 0.25 -1.63 -16.16
C GLN A 134 1.56 -2.09 -16.82
N ARG A 135 1.50 -2.87 -17.91
CA ARG A 135 2.67 -3.16 -18.78
C ARG A 135 3.27 -1.87 -19.34
N SER A 136 2.43 -0.98 -19.83
CA SER A 136 2.82 0.33 -20.34
C SER A 136 3.35 1.29 -19.28
N ILE A 137 2.77 1.29 -18.07
CA ILE A 137 3.31 2.06 -16.94
C ILE A 137 4.69 1.52 -16.56
N GLY A 138 4.89 0.21 -16.64
CA GLY A 138 6.19 -0.44 -16.39
C GLY A 138 6.50 -0.59 -14.92
N ALA A 139 5.53 -0.93 -14.06
CA ALA A 139 5.82 -1.23 -12.65
C ALA A 139 6.43 -2.63 -12.48
N ASP A 140 7.30 -2.82 -11.48
CA ASP A 140 7.90 -4.12 -11.15
C ASP A 140 6.86 -5.15 -10.69
N ILE A 141 5.87 -4.70 -9.93
CA ILE A 141 4.76 -5.53 -9.44
C ILE A 141 3.46 -4.89 -9.91
N ILE A 142 2.62 -5.68 -10.55
CA ILE A 142 1.32 -5.24 -11.06
C ILE A 142 0.21 -6.05 -10.41
N MET A 143 -0.93 -5.41 -10.16
CA MET A 143 -2.05 -6.04 -9.48
C MET A 143 -3.08 -6.56 -10.49
N ALA A 144 -3.63 -7.75 -10.25
CA ALA A 144 -4.76 -8.25 -11.04
C ALA A 144 -5.97 -7.34 -10.88
N PHE A 145 -6.76 -7.18 -11.95
CA PHE A 145 -8.00 -6.41 -11.89
C PHE A 145 -9.09 -7.20 -11.15
N ASP A 146 -9.70 -6.55 -10.17
CA ASP A 146 -10.65 -7.15 -9.25
C ASP A 146 -11.86 -6.24 -9.01
N GLU A 147 -12.87 -6.79 -8.35
CA GLU A 147 -14.00 -6.02 -7.86
C GLU A 147 -13.94 -5.96 -6.33
N CYS A 148 -13.73 -4.75 -5.80
CA CYS A 148 -13.63 -4.53 -4.36
C CYS A 148 -15.03 -4.57 -3.74
N THR A 149 -15.33 -5.63 -2.98
CA THR A 149 -16.58 -5.74 -2.23
C THR A 149 -16.63 -4.69 -1.09
N PRO A 150 -17.77 -4.01 -0.83
CA PRO A 150 -17.95 -3.24 0.40
C PRO A 150 -17.79 -4.11 1.67
N GLY A 151 -17.30 -3.51 2.76
CA GLY A 151 -17.09 -4.20 4.04
C GLY A 151 -18.38 -4.61 4.76
N ASP A 152 -19.49 -3.96 4.43
CA ASP A 152 -20.84 -4.21 4.96
C ASP A 152 -21.75 -4.97 3.98
N ALA A 153 -21.19 -5.47 2.87
CA ALA A 153 -21.96 -6.23 1.89
C ALA A 153 -22.51 -7.54 2.49
N ASP A 154 -23.73 -7.88 2.10
CA ASP A 154 -24.32 -9.18 2.46
C ASP A 154 -23.58 -10.35 1.76
N PHE A 155 -23.83 -11.55 2.27
CA PHE A 155 -23.18 -12.76 1.80
C PHE A 155 -23.41 -13.03 0.31
N ASP A 156 -24.63 -12.81 -0.18
CA ASP A 156 -24.99 -13.11 -1.57
C ASP A 156 -24.29 -12.13 -2.54
N TYR A 157 -24.19 -10.86 -2.16
CA TYR A 157 -23.42 -9.87 -2.90
C TYR A 157 -21.93 -10.22 -2.87
N ALA A 158 -21.36 -10.48 -1.69
CA ALA A 158 -19.95 -10.82 -1.53
C ALA A 158 -19.56 -12.07 -2.34
N LYS A 159 -20.45 -13.07 -2.39
CA LYS A 159 -20.26 -14.26 -3.22
C LYS A 159 -20.26 -13.94 -4.71
N LYS A 160 -21.23 -13.17 -5.21
CA LYS A 160 -21.30 -12.77 -6.64
C LYS A 160 -20.09 -11.92 -7.05
N SER A 161 -19.69 -11.00 -6.18
CA SER A 161 -18.49 -10.17 -6.29
C SER A 161 -17.22 -11.03 -6.42
N LEU A 162 -17.07 -12.02 -5.54
CA LEU A 162 -15.96 -12.96 -5.59
C LEU A 162 -15.96 -13.78 -6.88
N GLU A 163 -17.11 -14.33 -7.29
CA GLU A 163 -17.24 -15.09 -8.54
C GLU A 163 -16.83 -14.26 -9.76
N LEU A 164 -17.19 -12.98 -9.81
CA LEU A 164 -16.74 -12.05 -10.86
C LEU A 164 -15.23 -11.83 -10.82
N THR A 165 -14.68 -11.56 -9.63
CA THR A 165 -13.23 -11.39 -9.42
C THR A 165 -12.45 -12.62 -9.87
N GLN A 166 -12.95 -13.83 -9.61
CA GLN A 166 -12.31 -15.08 -10.05
C GLN A 166 -12.31 -15.23 -11.58
N ARG A 167 -13.41 -14.87 -12.26
CA ARG A 167 -13.44 -14.87 -13.74
C ARG A 167 -12.49 -13.84 -14.34
N TRP A 168 -12.43 -12.65 -13.75
CA TRP A 168 -11.49 -11.60 -14.17
C TRP A 168 -10.04 -11.97 -13.91
N LEU A 169 -9.76 -12.71 -12.85
CA LEU A 169 -8.42 -13.17 -12.54
C LEU A 169 -7.85 -14.06 -13.65
N GLY A 170 -8.65 -15.03 -14.12
CA GLY A 170 -8.26 -15.88 -15.27
C GLY A 170 -7.88 -15.04 -16.48
N ARG A 171 -8.72 -14.06 -16.83
CA ARG A 171 -8.47 -13.13 -17.95
C ARG A 171 -7.22 -12.27 -17.76
N CYS A 172 -6.93 -11.84 -16.52
CA CYS A 172 -5.70 -11.11 -16.20
C CYS A 172 -4.46 -11.97 -16.48
N PHE A 173 -4.45 -13.21 -16.00
CA PHE A 173 -3.32 -14.13 -16.22
C PHE A 173 -3.17 -14.53 -17.68
N ASP A 174 -4.27 -14.77 -18.39
CA ASP A 174 -4.25 -15.06 -19.82
C ASP A 174 -3.60 -13.89 -20.60
N GLN A 175 -4.03 -12.65 -20.35
CA GLN A 175 -3.44 -11.47 -21.00
C GLN A 175 -1.98 -11.26 -20.60
N PHE A 176 -1.65 -11.43 -19.31
CA PHE A 176 -0.29 -11.23 -18.80
C PHE A 176 0.70 -12.21 -19.42
N ASN A 177 0.28 -13.47 -19.62
CA ASN A 177 1.09 -14.53 -20.25
C ASN A 177 1.16 -14.38 -21.77
N ALA A 178 0.14 -13.79 -22.39
CA ALA A 178 0.10 -13.55 -23.84
C ALA A 178 0.88 -12.30 -24.28
N THR A 179 1.31 -11.45 -23.34
CA THR A 179 2.01 -10.19 -23.61
C THR A 179 3.41 -10.18 -23.04
N GLU A 180 4.32 -9.51 -23.73
CA GLU A 180 5.73 -9.37 -23.32
C GLU A 180 5.99 -8.08 -22.55
N GLU A 181 7.13 -8.04 -21.87
CA GLU A 181 7.63 -6.88 -21.14
C GLU A 181 8.07 -5.78 -22.10
N LYS A 182 7.73 -4.52 -21.81
CA LYS A 182 8.04 -3.38 -22.70
C LYS A 182 9.42 -2.74 -22.50
N TYR A 183 10.01 -2.92 -21.32
CA TYR A 183 11.16 -2.11 -20.87
C TYR A 183 12.41 -2.92 -20.50
N GLY A 184 12.48 -4.20 -20.91
CA GLY A 184 13.67 -5.03 -20.74
C GLY A 184 13.89 -5.56 -19.32
N TYR A 185 12.86 -5.62 -18.50
CA TYR A 185 12.87 -6.27 -17.18
C TYR A 185 11.52 -6.95 -16.91
N PRO A 186 11.52 -8.01 -16.08
CA PRO A 186 10.30 -8.72 -15.73
C PRO A 186 9.43 -7.93 -14.77
N GLN A 187 8.12 -8.03 -15.03
CA GLN A 187 7.07 -7.60 -14.12
C GLN A 187 6.43 -8.83 -13.49
N SER A 188 5.90 -8.71 -12.28
CA SER A 188 5.20 -9.78 -11.59
C SER A 188 3.73 -9.44 -11.39
N LEU A 189 2.82 -10.38 -11.64
CA LEU A 189 1.38 -10.21 -11.44
C LEU A 189 0.94 -10.81 -10.10
N PHE A 190 0.37 -9.99 -9.22
CA PHE A 190 -0.18 -10.46 -7.95
C PHE A 190 -1.71 -10.60 -8.04
N PRO A 191 -2.27 -11.81 -7.83
CA PRO A 191 -3.70 -11.99 -7.62
C PRO A 191 -4.16 -11.32 -6.31
N ILE A 192 -5.44 -10.95 -6.26
CA ILE A 192 -6.08 -10.34 -5.09
C ILE A 192 -7.11 -11.30 -4.51
N VAL A 193 -6.93 -11.65 -3.23
CA VAL A 193 -7.92 -12.41 -2.46
C VAL A 193 -9.03 -11.45 -2.02
N GLN A 194 -10.26 -11.72 -2.47
CA GLN A 194 -11.50 -11.06 -2.05
C GLN A 194 -12.35 -11.98 -1.16
N GLY A 195 -13.55 -11.54 -0.77
CA GLY A 195 -14.50 -12.34 0.03
C GLY A 195 -15.11 -11.63 1.23
N SER A 196 -14.95 -10.30 1.34
CA SER A 196 -15.46 -9.48 2.45
C SER A 196 -15.04 -10.04 3.83
N THR A 197 -15.93 -10.03 4.82
CA THR A 197 -15.74 -10.51 6.19
C THR A 197 -16.22 -11.96 6.39
N TYR A 198 -16.33 -12.75 5.32
CA TYR A 198 -16.84 -14.13 5.37
C TYR A 198 -15.69 -15.16 5.24
N PRO A 199 -15.36 -15.91 6.32
CA PRO A 199 -14.26 -16.87 6.32
C PRO A 199 -14.31 -17.89 5.17
N ALA A 200 -15.50 -18.46 4.90
CA ALA A 200 -15.67 -19.46 3.85
C ALA A 200 -15.37 -18.91 2.44
N LEU A 201 -15.78 -17.66 2.16
CA LEU A 201 -15.48 -17.01 0.88
C LEU A 201 -13.99 -16.68 0.78
N ARG A 202 -13.37 -16.23 1.87
CA ARG A 202 -11.92 -15.95 1.94
C ARG A 202 -11.08 -17.19 1.73
N GLU A 203 -11.44 -18.31 2.34
CA GLU A 203 -10.76 -19.59 2.15
C GLU A 203 -10.91 -20.10 0.71
N GLN A 204 -12.12 -20.02 0.14
CA GLN A 204 -12.36 -20.37 -1.26
C GLN A 204 -11.51 -19.49 -2.20
N ALA A 205 -11.48 -18.18 -1.96
CA ALA A 205 -10.71 -17.23 -2.75
C ALA A 205 -9.21 -17.50 -2.65
N ALA A 206 -8.69 -17.75 -1.44
CA ALA A 206 -7.28 -18.05 -1.20
C ALA A 206 -6.84 -19.34 -1.91
N ASN A 207 -7.68 -20.38 -1.89
CA ASN A 207 -7.40 -21.63 -2.63
C ASN A 207 -7.40 -21.41 -4.15
N HIS A 208 -8.31 -20.59 -4.66
CA HIS A 208 -8.38 -20.27 -6.08
C HIS A 208 -7.17 -19.46 -6.55
N VAL A 209 -6.78 -18.40 -5.85
CA VAL A 209 -5.60 -17.61 -6.27
C VAL A 209 -4.32 -18.44 -6.23
N LYS A 210 -4.21 -19.36 -5.25
CA LYS A 210 -3.04 -20.24 -5.09
C LYS A 210 -2.83 -21.16 -6.29
N SER A 211 -3.88 -21.52 -7.04
CA SER A 211 -3.73 -22.37 -8.23
C SER A 211 -3.00 -21.71 -9.39
N PHE A 212 -2.80 -20.38 -9.35
CA PHE A 212 -2.07 -19.64 -10.37
C PHE A 212 -0.54 -19.60 -10.14
N ASP A 213 -0.05 -20.11 -9.00
CA ASP A 213 1.38 -20.09 -8.61
C ASP A 213 2.06 -18.73 -8.84
N ALA A 214 1.38 -17.67 -8.41
CA ALA A 214 1.86 -16.31 -8.59
C ALA A 214 3.14 -16.03 -7.78
N ASP A 215 3.84 -14.98 -8.17
CA ASP A 215 5.05 -14.50 -7.49
C ASP A 215 4.76 -13.92 -6.09
N GLY A 216 3.51 -13.53 -5.81
CA GLY A 216 3.04 -13.05 -4.51
C GLY A 216 1.53 -12.88 -4.49
N TYR A 217 0.95 -12.62 -3.33
CA TYR A 217 -0.51 -12.63 -3.14
C TYR A 217 -0.97 -11.41 -2.35
N ALA A 218 -1.98 -10.71 -2.85
CA ALA A 218 -2.58 -9.59 -2.14
C ALA A 218 -3.88 -9.99 -1.43
N ILE A 219 -4.18 -9.28 -0.36
CA ILE A 219 -5.38 -9.39 0.45
C ILE A 219 -6.13 -8.07 0.29
N GLY A 220 -7.21 -8.08 -0.50
CA GLY A 220 -8.02 -6.92 -0.83
C GLY A 220 -9.38 -6.94 -0.11
N GLY A 221 -10.15 -5.85 -0.26
CA GLY A 221 -11.49 -5.74 0.31
C GLY A 221 -11.53 -5.79 1.84
N LEU A 222 -10.47 -5.28 2.48
CA LEU A 222 -10.35 -5.05 3.91
C LEU A 222 -9.94 -3.59 4.15
N SER A 223 -10.16 -3.09 5.36
CA SER A 223 -10.10 -1.68 5.75
C SER A 223 -11.00 -0.78 4.90
N VAL A 224 -12.17 -1.29 4.53
CA VAL A 224 -13.17 -0.62 3.67
C VAL A 224 -14.49 -0.32 4.40
N GLY A 225 -14.53 -0.51 5.72
CA GLY A 225 -15.65 -0.13 6.58
C GLY A 225 -15.94 -1.12 7.70
N GLU A 226 -15.33 -2.30 7.65
CA GLU A 226 -15.49 -3.33 8.66
C GLU A 226 -14.72 -3.00 9.97
N PRO A 227 -15.14 -3.56 11.11
CA PRO A 227 -14.38 -3.50 12.36
C PRO A 227 -12.98 -4.15 12.24
N GLU A 228 -11.98 -3.56 12.91
CA GLU A 228 -10.58 -4.02 12.85
C GLU A 228 -10.38 -5.49 13.22
N HIS A 229 -11.15 -6.02 14.19
CA HIS A 229 -11.03 -7.42 14.58
C HIS A 229 -11.46 -8.39 13.47
N LEU A 230 -12.44 -8.02 12.63
CA LEU A 230 -12.83 -8.84 11.48
C LEU A 230 -11.77 -8.80 10.39
N MET A 231 -11.13 -7.65 10.16
CA MET A 231 -9.97 -7.56 9.27
C MET A 231 -8.87 -8.52 9.72
N TYR A 232 -8.53 -8.52 11.01
CA TYR A 232 -7.52 -9.42 11.57
C TYR A 232 -7.87 -10.89 11.41
N GLU A 233 -9.12 -11.27 11.68
CA GLU A 233 -9.62 -12.62 11.49
C GLU A 233 -9.51 -13.06 10.02
N MET A 234 -9.92 -12.20 9.08
CA MET A 234 -9.82 -12.54 7.64
C MET A 234 -8.38 -12.67 7.17
N VAL A 235 -7.45 -11.86 7.69
CA VAL A 235 -6.01 -12.01 7.41
C VAL A 235 -5.52 -13.38 7.89
N GLU A 236 -5.91 -13.83 9.08
CA GLU A 236 -5.53 -15.16 9.59
C GLU A 236 -6.08 -16.29 8.72
N VAL A 237 -7.37 -16.22 8.32
CA VAL A 237 -8.01 -17.20 7.43
C VAL A 237 -7.27 -17.30 6.10
N VAL A 238 -6.98 -16.17 5.47
CA VAL A 238 -6.28 -16.14 4.16
C VAL A 238 -4.85 -16.66 4.30
N ASN A 239 -4.12 -16.21 5.34
CA ASN A 239 -2.72 -16.57 5.55
C ASN A 239 -2.50 -18.03 5.95
N ALA A 240 -3.54 -18.72 6.43
CA ALA A 240 -3.52 -20.16 6.67
C ALA A 240 -3.47 -20.99 5.36
N VAL A 241 -3.98 -20.43 4.26
CA VAL A 241 -4.05 -21.10 2.94
C VAL A 241 -2.89 -20.72 2.03
N LEU A 242 -2.52 -19.44 2.03
CA LEU A 242 -1.51 -18.88 1.13
C LEU A 242 -0.12 -19.50 1.35
N PRO A 243 0.68 -19.70 0.28
CA PRO A 243 2.04 -20.24 0.39
C PRO A 243 2.91 -19.43 1.36
N GLY A 244 3.74 -20.12 2.14
CA GLY A 244 4.64 -19.48 3.12
C GLY A 244 5.91 -18.88 2.49
N ASP A 245 6.27 -19.37 1.31
CA ASP A 245 7.42 -19.02 0.49
C ASP A 245 7.13 -17.94 -0.56
N LYS A 246 6.00 -17.24 -0.41
CA LYS A 246 5.58 -16.12 -1.27
C LYS A 246 5.19 -14.92 -0.40
N PRO A 247 5.38 -13.68 -0.88
CA PRO A 247 5.04 -12.49 -0.13
C PRO A 247 3.53 -12.29 -0.05
N ARG A 248 3.09 -11.63 1.02
CA ARG A 248 1.68 -11.33 1.30
C ARG A 248 1.48 -9.84 1.48
N TYR A 249 0.63 -9.26 0.66
CA TYR A 249 0.39 -7.82 0.58
C TYR A 249 -1.01 -7.46 1.09
N LEU A 250 -1.11 -6.75 2.21
CA LEU A 250 -2.40 -6.24 2.71
C LEU A 250 -2.65 -4.84 2.17
N MET A 251 -3.67 -4.70 1.32
CA MET A 251 -3.91 -3.48 0.56
C MET A 251 -4.62 -2.42 1.40
N GLY A 252 -4.12 -1.18 1.37
CA GLY A 252 -4.82 0.00 1.91
C GLY A 252 -4.84 0.15 3.45
N VAL A 253 -4.24 -0.78 4.19
CA VAL A 253 -4.19 -0.75 5.66
C VAL A 253 -3.07 0.16 6.15
N GLY A 254 -3.42 1.07 7.06
CA GLY A 254 -2.54 2.22 7.28
C GLY A 254 -2.42 2.81 8.66
N THR A 255 -3.06 2.32 9.73
CA THR A 255 -2.67 2.81 11.07
C THR A 255 -1.41 2.08 11.53
N PRO A 256 -0.54 2.71 12.34
CA PRO A 256 0.67 2.05 12.85
C PRO A 256 0.37 0.75 13.62
N VAL A 257 -0.72 0.76 14.41
CA VAL A 257 -1.18 -0.43 15.15
C VAL A 257 -1.63 -1.54 14.20
N ASN A 258 -2.42 -1.23 13.17
CA ASN A 258 -2.93 -2.24 12.25
C ASN A 258 -1.80 -2.86 11.41
N ILE A 259 -0.75 -2.09 11.09
CA ILE A 259 0.47 -2.62 10.47
C ILE A 259 1.14 -3.65 11.40
N LEU A 260 1.37 -3.29 12.67
CA LEU A 260 1.98 -4.21 13.64
C LEU A 260 1.15 -5.48 13.87
N GLU A 261 -0.17 -5.34 13.99
CA GLU A 261 -1.10 -6.47 14.14
C GLU A 261 -1.14 -7.36 12.88
N ALA A 262 -0.99 -6.79 11.69
CA ALA A 262 -0.94 -7.56 10.45
C ALA A 262 0.41 -8.24 10.23
N ILE A 263 1.53 -7.60 10.61
CA ILE A 263 2.87 -8.24 10.64
C ILE A 263 2.84 -9.45 11.56
N ASP A 264 2.25 -9.31 12.76
CA ASP A 264 2.07 -10.40 13.72
C ASP A 264 1.32 -11.61 13.14
N ARG A 265 0.45 -11.35 12.15
CA ARG A 265 -0.35 -12.33 11.41
C ARG A 265 0.31 -12.78 10.09
N GLY A 266 1.53 -12.34 9.82
CA GLY A 266 2.36 -12.79 8.71
C GLY A 266 2.14 -12.05 7.40
N VAL A 267 1.69 -10.79 7.43
CA VAL A 267 1.70 -9.91 6.26
C VAL A 267 3.08 -9.26 6.08
N ASP A 268 3.53 -9.12 4.83
CA ASP A 268 4.86 -8.62 4.49
C ASP A 268 4.86 -7.22 3.86
N MET A 269 3.78 -6.81 3.19
CA MET A 269 3.74 -5.57 2.42
C MET A 269 2.49 -4.78 2.78
N PHE A 270 2.64 -3.45 2.82
CA PHE A 270 1.59 -2.51 3.18
C PHE A 270 1.65 -1.26 2.31
N ASP A 271 0.52 -0.61 2.10
CA ASP A 271 0.44 0.73 1.56
C ASP A 271 -0.67 1.51 2.26
N CYS A 272 -0.49 2.82 2.41
CA CYS A 272 -1.61 3.69 2.74
C CYS A 272 -1.30 5.14 2.41
N VAL A 273 -2.33 5.91 2.06
CA VAL A 273 -2.23 7.37 1.92
C VAL A 273 -2.15 8.09 3.27
N MET A 274 -2.40 7.39 4.39
CA MET A 274 -2.53 7.98 5.72
C MET A 274 -1.32 8.85 6.13
N PRO A 275 -0.05 8.43 5.97
CA PRO A 275 1.09 9.22 6.42
C PRO A 275 1.12 10.61 5.77
N THR A 276 1.00 10.67 4.45
CA THR A 276 1.04 11.95 3.72
C THR A 276 -0.25 12.73 3.88
N ARG A 277 -1.43 12.08 3.84
CA ARG A 277 -2.72 12.76 3.98
C ARG A 277 -2.86 13.41 5.36
N ASN A 278 -2.51 12.69 6.42
CA ASN A 278 -2.61 13.18 7.78
C ASN A 278 -1.50 14.20 8.09
N GLY A 279 -0.30 14.00 7.55
CA GLY A 279 0.80 14.97 7.65
C GLY A 279 0.40 16.34 7.14
N ARG A 280 -0.17 16.42 5.92
CA ARG A 280 -0.69 17.69 5.37
C ARG A 280 -1.80 18.33 6.24
N ASN A 281 -2.52 17.53 7.01
CA ASN A 281 -3.58 18.00 7.91
C ASN A 281 -3.08 18.32 9.34
N GLY A 282 -1.79 18.12 9.62
CA GLY A 282 -1.15 18.42 10.91
C GLY A 282 -1.23 17.30 11.95
N MET A 283 -1.50 16.06 11.54
CA MET A 283 -1.41 14.89 12.40
C MET A 283 -0.11 14.14 12.12
N LEU A 284 0.69 13.96 13.17
CA LEU A 284 2.01 13.32 13.14
C LEU A 284 1.98 12.02 13.91
N PHE A 285 2.68 11.01 13.41
CA PHE A 285 2.89 9.73 14.08
C PHE A 285 4.32 9.69 14.60
N THR A 286 4.49 9.57 15.91
CA THR A 286 5.81 9.53 16.55
C THR A 286 6.01 8.22 17.30
N SER A 287 7.25 7.93 17.66
CA SER A 287 7.65 6.78 18.47
C SER A 287 6.97 6.71 19.85
N GLU A 288 6.42 7.83 20.33
CA GLU A 288 5.76 7.95 21.63
C GLU A 288 4.24 8.17 21.52
N GLY A 289 3.67 8.24 20.31
CA GLY A 289 2.24 8.37 20.10
C GLY A 289 1.85 9.32 18.96
N ILE A 290 0.58 9.72 18.93
CA ILE A 290 0.01 10.54 17.86
C ILE A 290 -0.11 11.99 18.32
N ILE A 291 0.47 12.91 17.55
CA ILE A 291 0.42 14.35 17.81
C ILE A 291 -0.51 15.04 16.81
N ASN A 292 -1.38 15.93 17.29
CA ASN A 292 -1.96 16.98 16.46
C ASN A 292 -1.19 18.28 16.65
N ILE A 293 -0.34 18.63 15.68
CA ILE A 293 0.61 19.74 15.80
C ILE A 293 -0.08 21.10 15.84
N LYS A 294 -1.35 21.20 15.40
CA LYS A 294 -2.15 22.43 15.48
C LYS A 294 -2.51 22.81 16.92
N ASN A 295 -2.48 21.85 17.86
CA ASN A 295 -2.87 22.08 19.25
C ASN A 295 -2.01 23.21 19.87
N LYS A 296 -2.66 24.12 20.61
CA LYS A 296 -2.02 25.29 21.23
C LYS A 296 -0.87 24.91 22.18
N LYS A 297 -0.93 23.74 22.82
CA LYS A 297 0.14 23.30 23.74
C LYS A 297 1.53 23.21 23.11
N TRP A 298 1.62 23.02 21.79
CA TRP A 298 2.89 22.95 21.07
C TRP A 298 3.46 24.33 20.69
N GLN A 299 2.75 25.44 20.98
CA GLN A 299 3.13 26.79 20.52
C GLN A 299 4.52 27.23 20.98
N ASN A 300 4.96 26.80 22.17
CA ASN A 300 6.27 27.13 22.74
C ASN A 300 7.12 25.87 23.00
N ASP A 301 6.77 24.74 22.38
CA ASP A 301 7.54 23.50 22.50
C ASP A 301 8.68 23.51 21.48
N HIS A 302 9.89 23.81 21.96
CA HIS A 302 11.10 23.87 21.14
C HIS A 302 11.81 22.52 20.98
N SER A 303 11.21 21.42 21.47
CA SER A 303 11.76 20.08 21.25
C SER A 303 11.60 19.63 19.80
N GLU A 304 12.44 18.68 19.43
CA GLU A 304 12.39 17.88 18.21
C GLU A 304 10.97 17.30 17.97
N ILE A 305 10.63 17.04 16.70
CA ILE A 305 9.33 16.47 16.32
C ILE A 305 9.18 15.08 16.96
N ASP A 306 10.20 14.24 16.80
CA ASP A 306 10.31 12.92 17.40
C ASP A 306 11.77 12.61 17.72
N LYS A 307 12.06 12.24 18.98
CA LYS A 307 13.42 11.96 19.46
C LYS A 307 14.03 10.72 18.80
N ASN A 308 13.19 9.77 18.41
CA ASN A 308 13.61 8.54 17.74
C ASN A 308 13.39 8.61 16.21
N GLY A 309 13.05 9.80 15.71
CA GLY A 309 12.86 10.04 14.28
C GLY A 309 14.16 9.84 13.48
N ILE A 310 14.01 9.31 12.27
CA ILE A 310 15.11 8.96 11.37
C ILE A 310 15.31 9.97 10.24
N SER A 311 14.39 10.90 10.03
CA SER A 311 14.49 11.93 8.99
C SER A 311 15.22 13.15 9.54
N PHE A 312 15.95 13.86 8.68
CA PHE A 312 16.58 15.12 9.09
C PHE A 312 15.59 16.13 9.69
N VAL A 313 14.33 16.12 9.21
CA VAL A 313 13.29 17.08 9.64
C VAL A 313 12.93 16.93 11.11
N ASP A 314 13.14 15.74 11.68
CA ASP A 314 12.82 15.42 13.07
C ASP A 314 13.66 16.24 14.05
N ARG A 315 14.90 16.54 13.65
CA ARG A 315 15.92 17.22 14.46
C ARG A 315 16.15 18.66 14.04
N GLU A 316 15.93 18.98 12.76
CA GLU A 316 16.15 20.34 12.24
C GLU A 316 15.05 21.31 12.68
N TYR A 317 13.81 20.83 12.84
CA TYR A 317 12.66 21.66 13.17
C TYR A 317 12.08 21.34 14.54
N SER A 318 11.68 22.38 15.26
CA SER A 318 10.94 22.22 16.52
C SER A 318 9.43 22.06 16.28
N LYS A 319 8.74 21.45 17.24
CA LYS A 319 7.27 21.38 17.26
C LYS A 319 6.61 22.76 17.18
N ALA A 320 7.16 23.77 17.86
CA ALA A 320 6.69 25.15 17.81
C ALA A 320 6.76 25.75 16.40
N TYR A 321 7.89 25.55 15.71
CA TYR A 321 8.07 26.04 14.34
C TYR A 321 7.13 25.31 13.36
N LEU A 322 7.08 23.99 13.44
CA LEU A 322 6.18 23.20 12.58
C LEU A 322 4.71 23.58 12.80
N ARG A 323 4.29 23.77 14.06
CA ARG A 323 2.95 24.27 14.38
C ARG A 323 2.69 25.62 13.72
N HIS A 324 3.63 26.56 13.81
CA HIS A 324 3.50 27.87 13.20
C HIS A 324 3.27 27.73 11.68
N LEU A 325 4.11 26.96 10.97
CA LEU A 325 3.94 26.74 9.53
C LEU A 325 2.58 26.14 9.18
N VAL A 326 2.14 25.12 9.93
CA VAL A 326 0.87 24.43 9.69
C VAL A 326 -0.34 25.35 9.92
N ILE A 327 -0.30 26.24 10.90
CA ILE A 327 -1.39 27.20 11.17
C ILE A 327 -1.38 28.34 10.17
N SER A 328 -0.19 28.76 9.73
CA SER A 328 -0.01 29.77 8.67
C SER A 328 -0.37 29.24 7.28
N ASN A 329 -0.66 27.94 7.14
CA ASN A 329 -0.89 27.25 5.87
C ASN A 329 0.31 27.34 4.90
N GLU A 330 1.52 27.41 5.44
CA GLU A 330 2.74 27.35 4.65
C GLU A 330 2.93 25.93 4.08
N MET A 331 3.21 25.84 2.78
CA MET A 331 3.41 24.56 2.09
C MET A 331 4.48 23.71 2.79
N LEU A 332 5.54 24.36 3.26
CA LEU A 332 6.65 23.72 3.97
C LEU A 332 6.18 22.94 5.21
N GLY A 333 5.20 23.44 5.95
CA GLY A 333 4.66 22.73 7.12
C GLY A 333 4.03 21.39 6.74
N ALA A 334 3.30 21.36 5.63
CA ALA A 334 2.70 20.14 5.10
C ALA A 334 3.76 19.16 4.53
N GLN A 335 4.85 19.68 3.96
CA GLN A 335 5.97 18.87 3.47
C GLN A 335 6.75 18.22 4.61
N ILE A 336 7.17 19.00 5.61
CA ILE A 336 7.87 18.49 6.82
C ILE A 336 7.03 17.40 7.50
N ALA A 337 5.74 17.68 7.76
CA ALA A 337 4.85 16.74 8.41
C ALA A 337 4.66 15.43 7.61
N SER A 338 4.57 15.53 6.28
CA SER A 338 4.43 14.36 5.41
C SER A 338 5.71 13.54 5.34
N GLN A 339 6.88 14.20 5.32
CA GLN A 339 8.19 13.54 5.29
C GLN A 339 8.46 12.81 6.59
N HIS A 340 8.25 13.49 7.73
CA HIS A 340 8.31 12.89 9.07
C HIS A 340 7.43 11.63 9.14
N ASN A 341 6.16 11.73 8.75
CA ASN A 341 5.26 10.58 8.81
C ASN A 341 5.71 9.43 7.92
N LEU A 342 6.22 9.69 6.71
CA LEU A 342 6.74 8.60 5.86
C LEU A 342 7.95 7.94 6.50
N ALA A 343 8.91 8.73 6.99
CA ALA A 343 10.09 8.23 7.69
C ALA A 343 9.71 7.41 8.93
N PHE A 344 8.70 7.84 9.70
CA PHE A 344 8.17 7.09 10.83
C PHE A 344 7.60 5.72 10.40
N TYR A 345 6.85 5.62 9.29
CA TYR A 345 6.30 4.34 8.84
C TYR A 345 7.40 3.38 8.39
N LEU A 346 8.43 3.88 7.70
CA LEU A 346 9.59 3.07 7.31
C LEU A 346 10.41 2.66 8.53
N TRP A 347 10.62 3.56 9.50
CA TRP A 347 11.21 3.21 10.80
C TRP A 347 10.43 2.10 11.51
N LEU A 348 9.10 2.17 11.53
CA LEU A 348 8.25 1.19 12.21
C LEU A 348 8.42 -0.22 11.63
N VAL A 349 8.36 -0.36 10.30
CA VAL A 349 8.49 -1.68 9.65
C VAL A 349 9.92 -2.21 9.67
N ASN A 350 10.93 -1.33 9.59
CA ASN A 350 12.34 -1.71 9.73
C ASN A 350 12.65 -2.17 11.16
N THR A 351 12.14 -1.45 12.17
CA THR A 351 12.30 -1.86 13.57
C THR A 351 11.55 -3.16 13.85
N ALA A 352 10.38 -3.37 13.23
CA ALA A 352 9.67 -4.65 13.30
C ALA A 352 10.53 -5.78 12.71
N ARG A 353 11.13 -5.56 11.54
CA ARG A 353 12.06 -6.51 10.90
C ARG A 353 13.23 -6.86 11.82
N ASP A 354 13.91 -5.88 12.40
CA ASP A 354 15.04 -6.11 13.32
C ASP A 354 14.62 -6.96 14.53
N ASN A 355 13.44 -6.69 15.10
CA ASN A 355 12.92 -7.47 16.20
C ASN A 355 12.48 -8.89 15.78
N ILE A 356 12.03 -9.09 14.55
CA ILE A 356 11.74 -10.44 14.00
C ILE A 356 13.04 -11.24 13.88
N LEU A 357 14.08 -10.64 13.30
CA LEU A 357 15.40 -11.26 13.14
C LEU A 357 16.02 -11.65 14.48
N ASN A 358 15.82 -10.82 15.52
CA ASN A 358 16.34 -11.06 16.87
C ASN A 358 15.41 -11.87 17.77
N GLY A 359 14.22 -12.27 17.29
CA GLY A 359 13.23 -13.03 18.06
C GLY A 359 12.54 -12.27 19.20
N SER A 360 12.56 -10.93 19.17
CA SER A 360 11.97 -10.04 20.19
C SER A 360 10.70 -9.33 19.74
N PHE A 361 10.18 -9.63 18.55
CA PHE A 361 9.04 -8.93 17.93
C PHE A 361 7.81 -8.84 18.84
N ASN A 362 7.37 -9.93 19.46
CA ASN A 362 6.14 -9.93 20.25
C ASN A 362 6.21 -8.96 21.44
N ILE A 363 7.32 -8.99 22.19
CA ILE A 363 7.51 -8.13 23.37
C ILE A 363 7.54 -6.66 22.94
N TRP A 364 8.30 -6.36 21.89
CA TRP A 364 8.40 -5.01 21.34
C TRP A 364 7.06 -4.51 20.78
N LYS A 365 6.32 -5.36 20.05
CA LYS A 365 5.00 -5.06 19.51
C LYS A 365 4.03 -4.67 20.62
N GLU A 366 3.96 -5.44 21.71
CA GLU A 366 3.05 -5.16 22.82
C GLU A 366 3.31 -3.80 23.47
N GLU A 367 4.58 -3.39 23.61
CA GLU A 367 4.95 -2.06 24.07
C GLU A 367 4.53 -0.99 23.06
N MET A 368 4.90 -1.17 21.79
CA MET A 368 4.64 -0.19 20.74
C MET A 368 3.15 0.03 20.50
N VAL A 369 2.32 -1.03 20.49
CA VAL A 369 0.87 -0.89 20.34
C VAL A 369 0.28 -0.03 21.45
N ARG A 370 0.78 -0.12 22.69
CA ARG A 370 0.32 0.75 23.79
C ARG A 370 0.72 2.20 23.57
N LYS A 371 1.94 2.47 23.11
CA LYS A 371 2.41 3.83 22.80
C LYS A 371 1.65 4.45 21.63
N LEU A 372 1.52 3.71 20.53
CA LEU A 372 0.95 4.20 19.27
C LEU A 372 -0.56 4.43 19.33
N ASN A 373 -1.24 3.90 20.35
CA ASN A 373 -2.63 4.22 20.65
C ASN A 373 -2.81 5.53 21.45
N GLN A 374 -1.73 6.10 21.99
CA GLN A 374 -1.81 7.33 22.78
C GLN A 374 -1.88 8.56 21.89
N ARG A 375 -2.80 9.47 22.24
CA ARG A 375 -2.81 10.84 21.70
C ARG A 375 -2.09 11.74 22.69
N LEU A 376 -0.95 12.30 22.26
CA LEU A 376 -0.07 13.10 23.09
C LEU A 376 -0.58 14.51 23.31
#